data_AF-A0A7K4LI20-F1
#
_entry.id   AF-A0A7K4LI20-F1
#
_cell.length_a   1.000
_cell.length_b   1.000
_cell.length_c   1.000
_cell.angle_alpha   90.00
_cell.angle_beta   90.00
_cell.angle_gamma   90.00
#
_symmetry.space_group_name_H-M   'P 1'
#
loop_
_entity.id
_entity.type
_entity.pdbx_description
1 polymer ?
#
loop_
_entity_poly.entity_id
_entity_poly.type
_entity_poly.pdbx_seq_one_letter_code
_entity_poly.pdbx_strand_id
1 'polypeptide(L)'
;GDSSVIIYLQPPGVTPLGGSAIIHCEYQRHGGTFVLYRSGKKLRTLKPHGRRAEFLISNVTRSFAGPYTCHYVHGDNRTILARSDTLEVLVEELQGPRPVLSILPKHEVTAGSDVLLRCTFWNDSATCFLYLEGPAGTHYQFPSTEAALHLSRVEPGNGGRYTCQCFIKQTPPTWSVPSEFLELVVR
;
A
#
# COMPACT_ATOMS: atom_id res chain seq x y z
N GLY A 1 -15.06 12.65 -13.71
CA GLY A 1 -14.78 11.30 -13.19
C GLY A 1 -13.35 10.99 -13.49
N ASP A 2 -12.55 10.84 -12.45
CA ASP A 2 -11.09 10.75 -12.57
C ASP A 2 -10.71 9.60 -13.51
N SER A 3 -10.04 9.96 -14.60
CA SER A 3 -9.80 9.08 -15.76
C SER A 3 -8.37 8.52 -15.75
N SER A 4 -7.72 8.55 -14.59
CA SER A 4 -6.36 8.08 -14.36
C SER A 4 -6.32 6.56 -14.10
N VAL A 5 -5.13 5.99 -14.22
CA VAL A 5 -4.85 4.62 -13.78
C VAL A 5 -4.61 4.66 -12.27
N ILE A 6 -5.24 3.76 -11.53
CA ILE A 6 -4.94 3.60 -10.10
C ILE A 6 -3.67 2.75 -9.98
N ILE A 7 -2.71 3.17 -9.17
CA ILE A 7 -1.49 2.43 -8.86
C ILE A 7 -1.32 2.30 -7.34
N TYR A 8 -0.99 1.10 -6.85
CA TYR A 8 -0.71 0.88 -5.43
C TYR A 8 0.20 -0.34 -5.21
N LEU A 9 0.81 -0.42 -4.02
CA LEU A 9 1.73 -1.49 -3.62
C LEU A 9 1.04 -2.50 -2.69
N GLN A 10 1.35 -3.79 -2.86
CA GLN A 10 0.89 -4.86 -1.98
C GLN A 10 2.05 -5.80 -1.58
N PRO A 11 2.30 -6.02 -0.28
CA PRO A 11 1.70 -5.30 0.84
C PRO A 11 2.08 -3.80 0.79
N PRO A 12 1.27 -2.90 1.37
CA PRO A 12 1.60 -1.48 1.45
C PRO A 12 2.74 -1.23 2.45
N GLY A 13 3.38 -0.06 2.33
CA GLY A 13 4.47 0.37 3.21
C GLY A 13 5.86 0.05 2.66
N VAL A 14 6.82 -0.13 3.56
CA VAL A 14 8.24 -0.33 3.23
C VAL A 14 8.50 -1.79 2.88
N THR A 15 9.07 -2.02 1.69
CA THR A 15 9.36 -3.36 1.19
C THR A 15 10.71 -3.87 1.73
N PRO A 16 10.77 -5.10 2.27
CA PRO A 16 12.02 -5.67 2.76
C PRO A 16 13.01 -6.01 1.65
N LEU A 17 14.30 -5.80 1.90
CA LEU A 17 15.37 -6.40 1.10
C LEU A 17 15.25 -7.93 1.05
N GLY A 18 15.47 -8.51 -0.13
CA GLY A 18 15.27 -9.94 -0.40
C GLY A 18 13.81 -10.39 -0.46
N GLY A 19 12.87 -9.52 -0.07
CA GLY A 19 11.44 -9.82 -0.06
C GLY A 19 10.77 -9.75 -1.42
N SER A 20 9.44 -9.66 -1.39
CA SER A 20 8.59 -9.54 -2.57
C SER A 20 7.47 -8.53 -2.36
N ALA A 21 7.10 -7.84 -3.43
CA ALA A 21 5.94 -6.97 -3.47
C ALA A 21 5.27 -7.03 -4.85
N ILE A 22 4.01 -6.65 -4.92
CA ILE A 22 3.23 -6.57 -6.15
C ILE A 22 2.82 -5.11 -6.32
N ILE A 23 3.15 -4.54 -7.48
CA ILE A 23 2.57 -3.26 -7.89
C ILE A 23 1.31 -3.58 -8.69
N HIS A 24 0.17 -3.10 -8.20
CA HIS A 24 -1.10 -3.22 -8.90
C HIS A 24 -1.33 -1.98 -9.75
N CYS A 25 -1.81 -2.17 -10.97
CA CYS A 25 -2.37 -1.11 -11.77
C CYS A 25 -3.80 -1.45 -12.16
N GLU A 26 -4.73 -0.53 -12.00
CA GLU A 26 -6.13 -0.75 -12.34
C GLU A 26 -6.69 0.40 -13.17
N TYR A 27 -7.49 0.05 -14.18
CA TYR A 27 -8.18 1.02 -15.01
C TYR A 27 -9.61 0.58 -15.29
N GLN A 28 -10.53 1.53 -15.38
CA GLN A 28 -11.96 1.27 -15.56
C GLN A 28 -12.31 0.46 -16.85
N ARG A 29 -11.41 0.43 -17.85
CA ARG A 29 -11.62 -0.29 -19.12
C ARG A 29 -10.85 -1.62 -19.16
N HIS A 30 -11.46 -2.61 -19.82
CA HIS A 30 -10.84 -3.90 -20.14
C HIS A 30 -10.16 -3.88 -21.52
N GLY A 31 -9.36 -4.90 -21.82
CA GLY A 31 -8.86 -5.18 -23.17
C GLY A 31 -7.65 -4.35 -23.62
N GLY A 32 -7.15 -3.44 -22.78
CA GLY A 32 -5.88 -2.75 -22.96
C GLY A 32 -4.71 -3.47 -22.27
N THR A 33 -3.57 -2.80 -22.29
CA THR A 33 -2.29 -3.28 -21.75
C THR A 33 -1.74 -2.24 -20.79
N PHE A 34 -1.19 -2.68 -19.66
CA PHE A 34 -0.52 -1.82 -18.70
C PHE A 34 0.99 -1.82 -18.94
N VAL A 35 1.60 -0.65 -18.85
CA VAL A 35 3.05 -0.48 -18.94
C VAL A 35 3.53 0.17 -17.65
N LEU A 36 4.36 -0.56 -16.90
CA LEU A 36 4.97 -0.07 -15.67
C LEU A 36 6.30 0.62 -16.00
N TYR A 37 6.47 1.81 -15.46
CA TYR A 37 7.69 2.60 -15.53
C TYR A 37 8.27 2.77 -14.13
N ARG A 38 9.60 2.87 -14.06
CA ARG A 38 10.33 3.30 -12.86
C ARG A 38 11.31 4.39 -13.25
N SER A 39 11.22 5.54 -12.59
CA SER A 39 12.06 6.71 -12.87
C SER A 39 12.07 7.05 -14.38
N GLY A 40 10.90 7.01 -15.02
CA GLY A 40 10.73 7.28 -16.46
C GLY A 40 11.18 6.17 -17.42
N LYS A 41 11.81 5.09 -16.92
CA LYS A 41 12.23 3.94 -17.74
C LYS A 41 11.16 2.86 -17.74
N LYS A 42 10.79 2.40 -18.93
CA LYS A 42 9.88 1.26 -19.09
C LYS A 42 10.50 0.02 -18.46
N LEU A 43 9.79 -0.60 -17.51
CA LEU A 43 10.21 -1.84 -16.86
C LEU A 43 9.53 -3.06 -17.47
N ARG A 44 8.19 -3.07 -17.47
CA ARG A 44 7.41 -4.25 -17.85
C ARG A 44 6.10 -3.86 -18.50
N THR A 45 5.60 -4.72 -19.36
CA THR A 45 4.31 -4.59 -20.03
C THR A 45 3.48 -5.83 -19.73
N LEU A 46 2.23 -5.65 -19.34
CA LEU A 46 1.33 -6.74 -19.01
C LEU A 46 -0.06 -6.49 -19.60
N LYS A 47 -0.60 -7.48 -20.31
CA LYS A 47 -1.98 -7.48 -20.79
C LYS A 47 -2.81 -8.34 -19.84
N PRO A 48 -3.62 -7.75 -18.94
CA PRO A 48 -4.41 -8.52 -18.00
C PRO A 48 -5.64 -9.13 -18.66
N HIS A 49 -6.19 -10.18 -18.03
CA HIS A 49 -7.48 -10.74 -18.41
C HIS A 49 -8.67 -9.87 -17.98
N GLY A 50 -8.46 -8.94 -17.05
CA GLY A 50 -9.48 -8.02 -16.54
C GLY A 50 -9.03 -6.56 -16.52
N ARG A 51 -9.49 -5.81 -15.53
CA ARG A 51 -9.17 -4.37 -15.35
C ARG A 51 -7.86 -4.11 -14.61
N ARG A 52 -7.30 -5.14 -13.97
CA ARG A 52 -6.13 -5.01 -13.10
C ARG A 52 -4.96 -5.81 -13.63
N ALA A 53 -3.80 -5.19 -13.67
CA ALA A 53 -2.51 -5.81 -13.93
C ALA A 53 -1.70 -5.91 -12.64
N GLU A 54 -0.98 -7.03 -12.48
CA GLU A 54 -0.19 -7.32 -11.29
C GLU A 54 1.28 -7.47 -11.66
N PHE A 55 2.09 -6.56 -11.13
CA PHE A 55 3.52 -6.53 -11.37
C PHE A 55 4.28 -7.09 -10.17
N LEU A 56 4.40 -8.43 -10.10
CA LEU A 56 5.23 -9.10 -9.09
C LEU A 56 6.71 -8.70 -9.22
N ILE A 57 7.30 -8.29 -8.10
CA ILE A 57 8.71 -8.04 -7.87
C ILE A 57 9.16 -9.00 -6.78
N SER A 58 10.21 -9.78 -7.06
CA SER A 58 10.76 -10.78 -6.12
C SER A 58 12.25 -10.54 -5.94
N ASN A 59 12.79 -10.99 -4.80
CA ASN A 59 14.19 -10.77 -4.43
C ASN A 59 14.57 -9.29 -4.51
N VAL A 60 13.80 -8.45 -3.81
CA VAL A 60 13.89 -6.99 -3.87
C VAL A 60 15.28 -6.53 -3.43
N THR A 61 15.88 -5.63 -4.21
CA THR A 61 17.14 -4.95 -3.87
C THR A 61 16.91 -3.46 -3.77
N ARG A 62 17.89 -2.71 -3.21
CA ARG A 62 17.82 -1.24 -3.12
C ARG A 62 17.57 -0.56 -4.48
N SER A 63 17.97 -1.19 -5.59
CA SER A 63 17.74 -0.68 -6.95
C SER A 63 16.25 -0.63 -7.36
N PHE A 64 15.36 -1.27 -6.61
CA PHE A 64 13.92 -1.23 -6.83
C PHE A 64 13.23 -0.05 -6.15
N ALA A 65 13.93 0.70 -5.28
CA ALA A 65 13.37 1.89 -4.66
C ALA A 65 13.15 3.02 -5.69
N GLY A 66 12.23 3.93 -5.37
CA GLY A 66 11.94 5.15 -6.11
C GLY A 66 10.57 5.18 -6.80
N PRO A 67 10.37 6.14 -7.72
CA PRO A 67 9.06 6.43 -8.29
C PRO A 67 8.65 5.44 -9.37
N TYR A 68 7.43 4.93 -9.26
CA TYR A 68 6.76 4.11 -10.26
C TYR A 68 5.53 4.83 -10.83
N THR A 69 5.30 4.66 -12.13
CA THR A 69 4.06 5.09 -12.79
C THR A 69 3.55 4.00 -13.71
N CYS A 70 2.24 3.98 -13.94
CA CYS A 70 1.57 3.00 -14.76
C CYS A 70 0.77 3.66 -15.87
N HIS A 71 0.98 3.21 -17.10
CA HIS A 71 0.24 3.72 -18.26
C HIS A 71 -0.68 2.63 -18.81
N TYR A 72 -1.92 3.01 -19.11
CA TYR A 72 -2.86 2.15 -19.82
C TYR A 72 -2.85 2.47 -21.31
N VAL A 73 -2.61 1.45 -22.11
CA VAL A 73 -2.44 1.53 -23.56
C VAL A 73 -3.50 0.67 -24.23
N HIS A 74 -4.13 1.17 -25.30
CA HIS A 74 -5.15 0.44 -26.04
C HIS A 74 -4.89 0.47 -27.55
N GLY A 75 -5.22 -0.63 -28.22
CA GLY A 75 -5.06 -0.79 -29.67
C GLY A 75 -3.62 -0.99 -30.14
N ASP A 76 -3.48 -1.34 -31.42
CA ASP A 76 -2.21 -1.70 -32.05
C ASP A 76 -1.27 -0.49 -32.23
N ASN A 77 -1.83 0.71 -32.33
CA ASN A 77 -1.09 1.98 -32.42
C ASN A 77 -0.49 2.45 -31.08
N ARG A 78 -0.58 1.64 -30.00
CA ARG A 78 -0.02 1.94 -28.68
C ARG A 78 -0.44 3.30 -28.11
N THR A 79 -1.68 3.71 -28.35
CA THR A 79 -2.21 4.97 -27.82
C THR A 79 -2.35 4.89 -26.30
N ILE A 80 -1.69 5.81 -25.58
CA ILE A 80 -1.82 5.93 -24.13
C ILE A 80 -3.16 6.61 -23.83
N LEU A 81 -4.07 5.90 -23.17
CA LEU A 81 -5.39 6.42 -22.80
C LEU A 81 -5.40 7.04 -21.40
N ALA A 82 -4.59 6.51 -20.49
CA ALA A 82 -4.54 6.98 -19.11
C ALA A 82 -3.16 6.73 -18.50
N ARG A 83 -2.82 7.56 -17.51
CA ARG A 83 -1.60 7.44 -16.69
C ARG A 83 -2.00 7.49 -15.22
N SER A 84 -1.22 6.85 -14.38
CA SER A 84 -1.36 6.96 -12.93
C SER A 84 -0.61 8.14 -12.38
N ASP A 85 -0.91 8.47 -11.13
CA ASP A 85 0.01 9.20 -10.27
C ASP A 85 1.28 8.39 -9.98
N THR A 86 2.21 9.00 -9.27
CA THR A 86 3.47 8.36 -8.88
C THR A 86 3.30 7.57 -7.58
N LEU A 87 3.65 6.29 -7.62
CA LEU A 87 3.84 5.46 -6.43
C LEU A 87 5.32 5.46 -6.04
N GLU A 88 5.64 6.03 -4.88
CA GLU A 88 6.98 5.93 -4.31
C GLU A 88 7.16 4.59 -3.59
N VAL A 89 8.12 3.78 -4.05
CA VAL A 89 8.46 2.51 -3.41
C VAL A 89 9.70 2.69 -2.55
N LEU A 90 9.56 2.41 -1.26
CA LEU A 90 10.67 2.41 -0.31
C LEU A 90 11.16 0.98 -0.08
N VAL A 91 12.48 0.81 -0.08
CA VAL A 91 13.13 -0.48 0.16
C VAL A 91 14.13 -0.31 1.28
N GLU A 92 13.93 -1.04 2.38
CA GLU A 92 14.78 -0.99 3.55
C GLU A 92 15.06 -2.39 4.10
N GLU A 93 16.08 -2.47 4.95
CA GLU A 93 16.28 -3.65 5.78
C GLU A 93 15.38 -3.57 7.01
N LEU A 94 14.55 -4.58 7.23
CA LEU A 94 13.59 -4.61 8.34
C LEU A 94 14.21 -5.36 9.51
N GLN A 95 14.73 -4.62 10.49
CA GLN A 95 15.44 -5.16 11.64
C GLN A 95 14.70 -4.97 12.97
N GLY A 96 13.67 -4.11 12.98
CA GLY A 96 12.83 -3.88 14.16
C GLY A 96 11.83 -5.01 14.40
N PRO A 97 11.41 -5.25 15.66
CA PRO A 97 10.44 -6.28 15.99
C PRO A 97 9.07 -5.95 15.38
N ARG A 98 8.17 -6.91 15.35
CA ARG A 98 6.83 -6.73 14.78
C ARG A 98 5.95 -5.85 15.68
N PRO A 99 5.30 -4.79 15.17
CA PRO A 99 4.25 -4.08 15.92
C PRO A 99 2.97 -4.91 15.96
N VAL A 100 2.15 -4.67 16.98
CA VAL A 100 0.85 -5.35 17.12
C VAL A 100 -0.25 -4.39 16.69
N LEU A 101 -0.96 -4.75 15.63
CA LEU A 101 -2.17 -4.05 15.23
C LEU A 101 -3.37 -4.67 15.95
N SER A 102 -4.25 -3.82 16.48
CA SER A 102 -5.47 -4.20 17.18
C SER A 102 -6.64 -3.35 16.69
N ILE A 103 -7.85 -3.88 16.83
CA ILE A 103 -9.08 -3.19 16.43
C ILE A 103 -10.12 -3.26 17.55
N LEU A 104 -10.80 -2.15 17.79
CA LEU A 104 -11.89 -2.03 18.75
C LEU A 104 -13.12 -1.41 18.08
N PRO A 105 -14.35 -1.87 18.41
CA PRO A 105 -14.64 -2.95 19.36
C PRO A 105 -14.40 -4.35 18.79
N LYS A 106 -14.48 -4.53 17.46
CA LYS A 106 -14.32 -5.82 16.77
C LYS A 106 -14.01 -5.61 15.29
N HIS A 107 -13.64 -6.70 14.62
CA HIS A 107 -13.30 -6.75 13.19
C HIS A 107 -14.51 -6.55 12.26
N GLU A 108 -15.72 -6.75 12.76
CA GLU A 108 -16.94 -6.67 11.95
C GLU A 108 -17.95 -5.73 12.60
N VAL A 109 -18.28 -4.65 11.90
CA VAL A 109 -19.16 -3.57 12.39
C VAL A 109 -20.21 -3.21 11.34
N THR A 110 -21.24 -2.48 11.74
CA THR A 110 -22.23 -1.91 10.82
C THR A 110 -21.80 -0.51 10.39
N ALA A 111 -22.21 -0.09 9.20
CA ALA A 111 -22.02 1.27 8.73
C ALA A 111 -22.57 2.29 9.75
N GLY A 112 -21.87 3.40 9.92
CA GLY A 112 -22.15 4.42 10.94
C GLY A 112 -21.55 4.14 12.32
N SER A 113 -20.90 2.99 12.54
CA SER A 113 -20.19 2.69 13.79
C SER A 113 -18.88 3.47 13.93
N ASP A 114 -18.39 3.60 15.16
CA ASP A 114 -17.06 4.11 15.43
C ASP A 114 -16.08 2.95 15.65
N VAL A 115 -14.92 3.01 15.01
CA VAL A 115 -13.86 2.00 15.07
C VAL A 115 -12.54 2.65 15.46
N LEU A 116 -11.78 1.97 16.31
CA LEU A 116 -10.42 2.35 16.65
C LEU A 116 -9.44 1.27 16.20
N LEU A 117 -8.51 1.66 15.31
CA LEU A 117 -7.36 0.84 14.92
C LEU A 117 -6.15 1.32 15.69
N ARG A 118 -5.52 0.46 16.50
CA ARG A 118 -4.36 0.83 17.32
C ARG A 118 -3.17 -0.05 16.99
N CYS A 119 -2.07 0.59 16.58
CA CYS A 119 -0.78 -0.04 16.33
C CYS A 119 0.13 0.18 17.54
N THR A 120 0.41 -0.86 18.31
CA THR A 120 1.29 -0.77 19.48
C THR A 120 2.70 -1.24 19.16
N PHE A 121 3.68 -0.48 19.64
CA PHE A 121 5.10 -0.78 19.47
C PHE A 121 5.84 -0.58 20.79
N TRP A 122 6.93 -1.32 21.00
CA TRP A 122 7.66 -1.32 22.28
C TRP A 122 8.44 -0.03 22.55
N ASN A 123 8.69 0.77 21.52
CA ASN A 123 9.53 1.96 21.61
C ASN A 123 8.69 3.22 21.37
N ASP A 124 8.50 4.00 22.42
CA ASP A 124 7.72 5.25 22.44
C ASP A 124 8.30 6.37 21.56
N SER A 125 9.59 6.30 21.21
CA SER A 125 10.22 7.25 20.28
C SER A 125 9.96 6.92 18.81
N ALA A 126 9.32 5.77 18.51
CA ALA A 126 9.04 5.37 17.15
C ALA A 126 7.89 6.19 16.54
N THR A 127 7.95 6.38 15.23
CA THR A 127 6.83 6.84 14.40
C THR A 127 6.21 5.63 13.72
N CYS A 128 4.90 5.43 13.88
CA CYS A 128 4.21 4.31 13.29
C CYS A 128 3.28 4.77 12.16
N PHE A 129 3.08 3.86 11.21
CA PHE A 129 2.32 4.06 9.99
C PHE A 129 1.28 2.95 9.90
N LEU A 130 0.00 3.30 9.80
CA LEU A 130 -1.08 2.39 9.48
C LEU A 130 -1.39 2.48 8.00
N TYR A 131 -1.48 1.33 7.34
CA TYR A 131 -1.77 1.23 5.92
C TYR A 131 -3.08 0.48 5.71
N LEU A 132 -3.93 1.00 4.84
CA LEU A 132 -5.04 0.26 4.25
C LEU A 132 -4.62 -0.28 2.88
N GLU A 133 -4.70 -1.60 2.71
CA GLU A 133 -4.38 -2.28 1.45
C GLU A 133 -5.43 -1.94 0.38
N GLY A 134 -4.95 -1.58 -0.82
CA GLY A 134 -5.79 -1.41 -2.01
C GLY A 134 -5.71 -0.03 -2.68
N PRO A 135 -6.63 0.24 -3.62
CA PRO A 135 -6.67 1.45 -4.45
C PRO A 135 -6.64 2.78 -3.69
N ALA A 136 -7.22 2.81 -2.49
CA ALA A 136 -7.24 4.01 -1.67
C ALA A 136 -5.84 4.38 -1.16
N GLY A 137 -4.90 3.42 -1.13
CA GLY A 137 -3.48 3.64 -0.82
C GLY A 137 -3.22 4.45 0.44
N THR A 138 -4.18 4.46 1.37
CA THR A 138 -4.21 5.45 2.43
C THR A 138 -3.29 4.99 3.54
N HIS A 139 -2.39 5.87 3.94
CA HIS A 139 -1.57 5.67 5.12
C HIS A 139 -1.78 6.79 6.11
N TYR A 140 -1.74 6.43 7.38
CA TYR A 140 -1.88 7.35 8.50
C TYR A 140 -0.61 7.27 9.32
N GLN A 141 0.02 8.43 9.54
CA GLN A 141 1.24 8.54 10.33
C GLN A 141 0.90 9.06 11.72
N PHE A 142 1.47 8.44 12.74
CA PHE A 142 1.26 8.82 14.13
C PHE A 142 2.49 8.51 14.99
N PRO A 143 2.74 9.27 16.08
CA PRO A 143 3.67 8.86 17.11
C PRO A 143 3.26 7.51 17.72
N SER A 144 4.20 6.66 18.09
CA SER A 144 3.91 5.33 18.68
C SER A 144 3.10 5.40 19.99
N THR A 145 3.30 6.45 20.80
CA THR A 145 2.54 6.71 22.03
C THR A 145 1.05 6.95 21.78
N GLU A 146 0.72 7.49 20.61
CA GLU A 146 -0.64 7.87 20.20
C GLU A 146 -1.05 7.14 18.92
N ALA A 147 -0.52 5.93 18.72
CA ALA A 147 -0.63 5.20 17.46
C ALA A 147 -2.01 4.56 17.23
N ALA A 148 -3.03 5.41 17.19
CA ALA A 148 -4.42 5.02 17.10
C ALA A 148 -5.14 5.89 16.07
N LEU A 149 -5.82 5.24 15.12
CA LEU A 149 -6.71 5.88 14.16
C LEU A 149 -8.15 5.67 14.60
N HIS A 150 -8.82 6.77 14.92
CA HIS A 150 -10.27 6.80 15.15
C HIS A 150 -10.98 7.01 13.81
N LEU A 151 -11.74 6.01 13.38
CA LEU A 151 -12.66 6.11 12.26
C LEU A 151 -14.07 6.30 12.82
N SER A 152 -14.61 7.51 12.69
CA SER A 152 -15.98 7.82 13.11
C SER A 152 -16.96 7.58 11.97
N ARG A 153 -18.13 7.02 12.28
CA ARG A 153 -19.20 6.72 11.29
C ARG A 153 -18.68 6.02 10.03
N VAL A 154 -18.10 4.83 10.22
CA VAL A 154 -17.49 4.07 9.11
C VAL A 154 -18.48 3.75 7.99
N GLU A 155 -18.00 3.75 6.77
CA GLU A 155 -18.71 3.36 5.55
C GLU A 155 -18.07 2.11 4.94
N PRO A 156 -18.72 1.43 3.97
CA PRO A 156 -18.15 0.26 3.30
C PRO A 156 -16.75 0.51 2.70
N GLY A 157 -16.45 1.74 2.27
CA GLY A 157 -15.14 2.13 1.77
C GLY A 157 -14.02 2.17 2.82
N ASN A 158 -14.36 2.15 4.12
CA ASN A 158 -13.40 1.99 5.21
C ASN A 158 -13.10 0.52 5.51
N GLY A 159 -13.79 -0.43 4.89
CA GLY A 159 -13.47 -1.84 5.02
C GLY A 159 -12.18 -2.20 4.30
N GLY A 160 -11.53 -3.28 4.73
CA GLY A 160 -10.35 -3.84 4.06
C GLY A 160 -9.28 -4.34 5.02
N ARG A 161 -8.11 -4.68 4.44
CA ARG A 161 -6.97 -5.23 5.16
C ARG A 161 -6.04 -4.11 5.62
N TYR A 162 -5.88 -4.00 6.93
CA TYR A 162 -5.00 -3.04 7.58
C TYR A 162 -3.72 -3.72 8.06
N THR A 163 -2.58 -3.04 7.93
CA THR A 163 -1.29 -3.44 8.51
C THR A 163 -0.57 -2.21 9.03
N CYS A 164 0.37 -2.36 9.96
CA CYS A 164 1.20 -1.25 10.40
C CYS A 164 2.71 -1.57 10.44
N GLN A 165 3.52 -0.53 10.28
CA GLN A 165 4.98 -0.55 10.46
C GLN A 165 5.42 0.63 11.31
N CYS A 166 6.52 0.48 12.03
CA CYS A 166 7.09 1.53 12.86
C CYS A 166 8.55 1.79 12.49
N PHE A 167 8.92 3.06 12.59
CA PHE A 167 10.22 3.60 12.24
C PHE A 167 10.85 4.27 13.46
N ILE A 168 12.09 3.89 13.76
CA ILE A 168 12.90 4.52 14.81
C ILE A 168 13.96 5.39 14.13
N LYS A 169 13.93 6.69 14.44
CA LYS A 169 14.92 7.66 13.93
C LYS A 169 16.22 7.56 14.73
N GLN A 170 17.03 6.57 14.40
CA GLN A 170 18.37 6.36 14.95
C GLN A 170 19.40 6.18 13.82
N THR A 171 20.67 5.96 14.16
CA THR A 171 21.76 5.78 13.18
C THR A 171 22.42 4.41 13.39
N PRO A 172 22.25 3.44 12.46
CA PRO A 172 21.43 3.49 11.26
C PRO A 172 19.91 3.48 11.57
N PRO A 173 19.06 4.04 10.68
CA PRO A 173 17.62 4.01 10.87
C PRO A 173 17.09 2.58 10.96
N THR A 174 16.02 2.36 11.71
CA THR A 174 15.46 1.02 11.90
C THR A 174 13.97 1.00 11.61
N TRP A 175 13.59 0.17 10.64
CA TRP A 175 12.21 -0.15 10.32
C TRP A 175 11.81 -1.48 10.94
N SER A 176 10.58 -1.55 11.45
CA SER A 176 9.98 -2.82 11.84
C SER A 176 9.59 -3.67 10.64
N VAL A 177 9.48 -4.98 10.85
CA VAL A 177 8.65 -5.81 9.96
C VAL A 177 7.18 -5.34 10.04
N PRO A 178 6.34 -5.61 9.01
CA PRO A 178 4.91 -5.33 9.06
C PRO A 178 4.20 -6.11 10.17
N SER A 179 3.18 -5.53 10.78
CA SER A 179 2.25 -6.28 11.65
C SER A 179 1.56 -7.40 10.87
N GLU A 180 0.97 -8.35 11.59
CA GLU A 180 -0.08 -9.16 10.99
C GLU A 180 -1.21 -8.26 10.47
N PHE A 181 -1.84 -8.67 9.37
CA PHE A 181 -2.94 -7.89 8.82
C PHE A 181 -4.22 -8.13 9.63
N LEU A 182 -5.04 -7.10 9.75
CA LEU A 182 -6.40 -7.22 10.28
C LEU A 182 -7.40 -6.80 9.22
N GLU A 183 -8.42 -7.60 9.00
CA GLU A 183 -9.52 -7.25 8.10
C GLU A 183 -10.66 -6.59 8.89
N LEU A 184 -11.03 -5.36 8.47
CA LEU A 184 -12.22 -4.67 8.94
C LEU A 184 -13.34 -4.88 7.93
N VAL A 185 -14.43 -5.49 8.37
CA VAL A 185 -15.64 -5.70 7.59
C VAL A 185 -16.71 -4.72 8.05
N VAL A 186 -17.19 -3.89 7.13
CA VAL A 186 -18.29 -2.94 7.38
C VAL A 186 -19.53 -3.43 6.63
N ARG A 187 -20.60 -3.73 7.35
CA ARG A 187 -21.89 -4.20 6.82
C ARG A 187 -22.93 -3.10 6.72
#